data_AF-A0A3R6VGD4-F1
#
_entry.id   AF-A0A3R6VGD4-F1
#
_cell.length_a   1.000
_cell.length_b   1.000
_cell.length_c   1.000
_cell.angle_alpha   90.00
_cell.angle_beta   90.00
_cell.angle_gamma   90.00
#
_symmetry.space_group_name_H-M   'P 1'
#
loop_
_entity.id
_entity.type
_entity.pdbx_description
1 polymer ?
#
loop_
_entity_poly.entity_id
_entity_poly.type
_entity_poly.pdbx_seq_one_letter_code
_entity_poly.pdbx_strand_id
1 'polypeptide(L)' 'MNLAAASLETFAFVSDIGETRKYYQKDLTLETFQLHHGCFQLPTTSGLGVSLLPQYQAQLAQTSSLI' A
#
# COMPACT_ATOMS: atom_id res chain seq x y z
N MET A 1 -11.23 1.12 -3.04
CA MET A 1 -10.78 -0.22 -3.44
C MET A 1 -9.28 -0.31 -3.19
N ASN A 2 -8.77 -1.41 -2.64
CA ASN A 2 -7.32 -1.63 -2.47
C ASN A 2 -6.83 -2.71 -3.44
N LEU A 3 -5.50 -2.85 -3.58
CA LEU A 3 -4.89 -3.75 -4.57
C LEU A 3 -5.31 -5.21 -4.40
N ALA A 4 -5.44 -5.70 -3.16
CA ALA A 4 -5.89 -7.05 -2.87
C ALA A 4 -7.36 -7.29 -3.30
N ALA A 5 -8.24 -6.31 -3.08
CA ALA A 5 -9.62 -6.43 -3.54
C ALA A 5 -9.71 -6.41 -5.08
N ALA A 6 -8.85 -5.63 -5.74
CA ALA A 6 -8.79 -5.54 -7.20
C ALA A 6 -8.34 -6.85 -7.87
N SER A 7 -7.76 -7.79 -7.13
CA SER A 7 -7.32 -9.08 -7.67
C SER A 7 -8.37 -10.19 -7.61
N LEU A 8 -9.59 -9.89 -7.15
CA LEU A 8 -10.69 -10.86 -7.15
C LEU A 8 -11.16 -11.12 -8.58
N GLU A 9 -11.52 -12.37 -8.87
CA GLU A 9 -11.94 -12.83 -10.21
C GLU A 9 -13.16 -12.07 -10.77
N THR A 10 -13.97 -11.45 -9.91
CA THR A 10 -15.13 -10.65 -10.31
C THR A 10 -14.76 -9.34 -11.03
N PHE A 11 -13.53 -8.85 -10.88
CA PHE A 11 -13.06 -7.64 -11.54
C PHE A 11 -12.32 -7.97 -12.84
N ALA A 12 -12.96 -7.65 -13.97
CA ALA A 12 -12.41 -7.92 -15.31
C ALA A 12 -11.74 -6.69 -15.98
N PHE A 13 -11.88 -5.50 -15.38
CA PHE A 13 -11.35 -4.24 -15.92
C PHE A 13 -10.24 -3.68 -15.04
N VAL A 14 -9.36 -2.91 -15.66
CA VAL A 14 -8.25 -2.23 -14.97
C VAL A 14 -8.78 -1.29 -13.89
N SER A 15 -8.08 -1.25 -12.76
CA SER A 15 -8.38 -0.32 -11.68
C SER A 15 -7.59 0.98 -11.82
N ASP A 16 -8.10 2.06 -11.23
CA ASP A 16 -7.37 3.34 -11.10
C ASP A 16 -6.31 3.35 -9.98
N ILE A 17 -5.93 2.19 -9.46
CA ILE A 17 -4.79 2.07 -8.54
C ILE A 17 -3.53 2.39 -9.35
N GLY A 18 -2.78 3.40 -8.91
CA GLY A 18 -1.58 3.88 -9.61
C GLY A 18 -0.33 3.76 -8.75
N GLU A 19 0.82 3.81 -9.40
CA GLU A 19 2.12 3.76 -8.73
C GLU A 19 2.22 4.91 -7.72
N THR A 20 2.73 4.64 -6.52
CA THR A 20 2.86 5.65 -5.44
C THR A 20 3.47 6.96 -5.94
N ARG A 21 4.53 6.88 -6.76
CA ARG A 21 5.30 8.03 -7.25
C ARG A 21 4.49 8.97 -8.14
N LYS A 22 3.36 8.52 -8.68
CA LYS A 22 2.42 9.36 -9.44
C LYS A 22 1.74 10.40 -8.55
N TYR A 23 1.56 10.11 -7.26
CA TYR A 23 0.76 10.92 -6.35
C TYR A 23 1.58 11.52 -5.21
N TYR A 24 2.61 10.80 -4.74
CA TYR A 24 3.38 11.19 -3.56
C TYR A 24 4.88 11.14 -3.85
N GLN A 25 5.59 12.16 -3.37
CA GLN A 25 7.05 12.15 -3.38
C GLN A 25 7.62 11.09 -2.41
N LYS A 26 6.94 10.84 -1.28
CA LYS A 26 7.27 9.82 -0.28
C LYS A 26 5.99 9.17 0.22
N ASP A 27 5.97 7.84 0.26
CA ASP A 27 4.88 7.07 0.88
C ASP A 27 5.08 6.93 2.39
N LEU A 28 4.08 6.34 3.05
CA LEU A 28 4.14 5.94 4.45
C LEU A 28 4.76 4.54 4.63
N THR A 29 4.79 3.71 3.59
CA THR A 29 5.25 2.32 3.65
C THR A 29 6.71 2.14 3.23
N LEU A 30 7.37 1.10 3.74
CA LEU A 30 8.72 0.70 3.35
C LEU A 30 8.75 0.12 1.93
N GLU A 31 7.80 -0.77 1.64
CA GLU A 31 7.61 -1.38 0.34
C GLU A 31 6.94 -0.36 -0.58
N THR A 32 7.41 -0.29 -1.83
CA THR A 32 6.83 0.59 -2.85
C THR A 32 6.05 -0.22 -3.86
N PHE A 33 4.81 0.19 -4.15
CA PHE A 33 4.04 -0.38 -5.25
C PHE A 33 4.55 0.17 -6.57
N GLN A 34 5.42 -0.59 -7.23
CA GLN A 34 5.98 -0.26 -8.55
C GLN A 34 5.22 -1.03 -9.64
N LEU A 35 5.02 -0.36 -10.78
CA LEU A 35 4.43 -1.00 -11.95
C LEU A 35 5.52 -1.74 -12.74
N HIS A 36 5.28 -3.02 -12.99
CA HIS A 36 6.06 -3.83 -13.92
C HIS A 36 5.19 -4.16 -15.12
N HIS A 37 5.52 -3.59 -16.29
CA HIS A 37 4.75 -3.75 -17.53
C HIS A 37 3.25 -3.42 -17.38
N GLY A 38 2.94 -2.38 -16.59
CA GLY A 38 1.55 -1.95 -16.35
C GLY A 38 0.79 -2.78 -15.31
N CYS A 39 1.46 -3.72 -14.63
CA CYS A 39 0.87 -4.54 -13.58
C CYS A 39 1.55 -4.30 -12.23
N PHE A 40 0.79 -4.41 -11.15
CA PHE A 40 1.35 -4.53 -9.80
C PHE A 40 1.58 -5.99 -9.45
N GLN A 41 2.58 -6.21 -8.61
CA GLN A 41 2.71 -7.47 -7.88
C GLN A 41 1.84 -7.41 -6.62
N LEU A 42 1.05 -8.46 -6.40
CA LEU A 42 0.28 -8.60 -5.16
C LEU A 42 1.20 -8.85 -3.96
N PRO A 43 0.99 -8.14 -2.84
CA PRO A 43 1.61 -8.51 -1.58
C PRO A 43 1.15 -9.89 -1.14
N THR A 44 2.10 -10.74 -0.74
CA THR A 44 1.83 -12.12 -0.30
C THR A 44 2.13 -12.35 1.18
N THR A 45 2.75 -11.39 1.85
CA THR A 45 3.00 -11.41 3.29
C THR A 45 1.71 -11.15 4.08
N SER A 46 1.68 -11.59 5.34
CA SER A 46 0.49 -11.49 6.19
C SER A 46 0.01 -10.05 6.39
N GLY A 47 -1.30 -9.88 6.60
CA GLY A 47 -1.93 -8.57 6.80
C GLY A 47 -2.03 -7.77 5.50
N LEU A 48 -1.64 -6.49 5.53
CA LEU A 48 -1.62 -5.62 4.35
C LEU A 48 -0.45 -5.94 3.39
N GLY A 49 0.49 -6.76 3.84
CA GLY A 49 1.70 -7.12 3.13
C GLY A 49 2.70 -5.98 2.92
N VAL A 50 2.58 -4.93 3.74
CA VAL A 50 3.47 -3.77 3.79
C VAL A 50 3.74 -3.35 5.22
N SER A 51 4.84 -2.64 5.42
CA SER A 51 5.36 -2.19 6.70
C SER A 51 5.34 -0.67 6.76
N LEU A 52 4.88 -0.10 7.87
CA LEU A 52 4.90 1.34 8.08
C LEU A 52 6.36 1.82 8.30
N LEU A 53 6.73 2.97 7.73
CA LEU A 53 8.06 3.56 7.95
C LEU A 53 8.28 3.91 9.44
N PRO A 54 9.49 3.70 9.99
CA PRO A 54 9.77 3.86 11.41
C PRO A 54 9.38 5.22 12.01
N GLN A 55 9.56 6.31 11.26
CA GLN A 55 9.21 7.65 11.75
C GLN A 55 7.70 7.81 12.04
N TYR A 56 6.84 7.09 11.32
CA TYR A 56 5.39 7.13 11.54
C TYR A 56 4.95 6.13 12.61
N GLN A 57 5.68 5.02 12.80
CA GLN A 57 5.46 4.11 13.92
C GLN A 57 5.69 4.81 15.27
N ALA A 58 6.77 5.59 15.37
CA ALA A 58 7.09 6.35 16.58
C ALA A 58 6.02 7.40 16.91
N GLN A 59 5.45 8.06 15.89
CA GLN A 59 4.36 9.02 16.07
C GLN A 59 3.08 8.35 16.58
N LEU A 60 2.67 7.21 15.99
CA LEU A 60 1.47 6.49 16.43
C LEU A 60 1.58 6.06 17.90
N ALA A 61 2.72 5.54 18.33
CA ALA A 61 2.95 5.15 19.72
C ALA A 61 2.81 6.31 20.72
N GLN A 62 3.09 7.55 20.29
CA GLN A 62 2.91 8.75 21.11
C GLN A 62 1.47 9.27 21.13
N THR A 63 0.66 8.93 20.13
CA THR A 63 -0.75 9.35 20.03
C THR A 63 -1.70 8.37 20.72
N SER A 64 -1.33 7.08 20.79
CA SER A 64 -2.15 6.03 21.42
C SER A 64 -2.25 6.12 22.95
N SER A 65 -1.46 6.99 23.60
CA SER A 65 -1.54 7.25 25.05
C SER A 65 -2.68 8.20 25.46
N LEU A 66 -3.56 8.58 24.53
CA LEU A 66 -4.72 9.45 24.76
C LEU A 66 -6.09 8.76 24.61
N ILE A 67 -6.13 7.42 24.53
CA ILE A 67 -7.39 6.63 24.49
C ILE A 67 -7.41 5.65 25.67
#